data_AF-A0A519GH12-F1
#
_entry.id   AF-A0A519GH12-F1
#
_cell.length_a   1.000
_cell.length_b   1.000
_cell.length_c   1.000
_cell.angle_alpha   90.00
_cell.angle_beta   90.00
_cell.angle_gamma   90.00
#
_symmetry.space_group_name_H-M   'P 1'
#
loop_
_entity.id
_entity.type
_entity.pdbx_description
1 polymer ?
#
loop_
_entity_poly.entity_id
_entity_poly.type
_entity_poly.pdbx_seq_one_letter_code
_entity_poly.pdbx_strand_id
1 'polypeptide(L)' 'MEFFRIHKTIPFMRHALVLNIISFATFALAVFFLLHRGLHLSVEFTGGTVMEVGYQQAADTGKIREAIGKLGYA' A
#
# COMPACT_ATOMS: atom_id res chain seq x y z
N MET A 1 -15.14 34.77 29.28
CA MET A 1 -14.86 35.23 27.90
C MET A 1 -13.58 36.03 27.98
N GLU A 2 -12.46 35.81 27.29
CA GLU A 2 -12.05 34.94 26.19
C GLU A 2 -10.58 34.56 26.48
N PHE A 3 -10.24 33.28 26.70
CA PHE A 3 -8.90 32.91 27.19
C PHE A 3 -8.00 32.18 26.18
N PHE A 4 -8.38 32.12 24.90
CA PHE A 4 -7.58 31.43 23.87
C PHE A 4 -7.65 32.14 22.51
N ARG A 5 -6.93 33.25 22.34
CA ARG A 5 -6.68 33.83 21.01
C ARG A 5 -5.26 33.46 20.54
N ILE A 6 -5.01 32.18 20.27
CA ILE A 6 -3.80 31.74 19.58
C ILE A 6 -4.00 31.98 18.08
N HIS A 7 -3.77 33.20 17.61
CA HIS A 7 -3.69 33.49 16.18
C HIS A 7 -2.25 33.25 15.71
N LYS A 8 -1.90 31.98 15.47
CA LYS A 8 -0.73 31.62 14.65
C LYS A 8 -1.19 31.55 13.20
N THR A 9 -1.02 32.63 12.45
CA THR A 9 -1.12 32.59 10.98
C THR A 9 0.13 31.87 10.47
N ILE A 10 0.01 30.56 10.21
CA ILE A 10 1.09 29.78 9.61
C ILE A 10 1.09 30.08 8.11
N PRO A 11 2.22 30.54 7.52
CA PRO A 11 2.27 30.89 6.10
C PRO A 11 2.38 29.63 5.22
N PHE A 12 1.30 28.85 5.15
CA PHE A 12 1.20 27.63 4.34
C PHE A 12 1.42 27.88 2.84
N MET A 13 1.03 29.07 2.36
CA MET A 13 1.09 29.40 0.93
C MET A 13 2.52 29.65 0.41
N ARG A 14 3.50 29.88 1.28
CA ARG A 14 4.90 30.17 0.88
C ARG A 14 5.55 29.01 0.11
N HIS A 15 5.16 27.77 0.41
CA HIS A 15 5.72 26.56 -0.21
C HIS A 15 4.70 25.84 -1.11
N ALA A 16 3.57 26.49 -1.42
CA ALA A 16 2.49 25.86 -2.18
C ALA A 16 2.98 25.34 -3.55
N LEU A 17 3.85 26.09 -4.22
CA LEU A 17 4.41 25.69 -5.52
C LEU A 17 5.27 24.43 -5.42
N VAL A 18 6.18 24.38 -4.44
CA VAL A 18 7.06 23.22 -4.21
C VAL A 18 6.24 21.98 -3.82
N LEU A 19 5.29 22.13 -2.90
CA LEU A 19 4.42 21.02 -2.47
C LEU A 19 3.53 20.51 -3.60
N ASN A 20 3.04 21.38 -4.47
CA ASN A 20 2.26 20.97 -5.65
C ASN A 20 3.13 20.23 -6.67
N ILE A 21 4.36 20.69 -6.94
CA ILE A 21 5.29 19.97 -7.82
C ILE A 21 5.58 18.57 -7.27
N ILE A 22 5.90 18.48 -5.98
CA ILE A 22 6.18 17.19 -5.33
C ILE A 22 4.94 16.30 -5.45
N SER A 23 3.77 16.79 -5.06
CA SER A 23 2.51 16.04 -5.15
C SER A 23 2.23 15.53 -6.57
N PHE A 24 2.44 16.38 -7.58
CA PHE A 24 2.26 16.01 -8.97
C PHE A 24 3.27 14.96 -9.42
N ALA A 25 4.54 15.08 -9.03
CA ALA A 25 5.57 14.10 -9.34
C ALA A 25 5.26 12.73 -8.70
N THR A 26 4.88 12.68 -7.42
CA THR A 26 4.50 11.43 -6.76
C THR A 26 3.27 10.80 -7.40
N PHE A 27 2.29 11.63 -7.81
CA PHE A 27 1.11 11.15 -8.52
C PHE A 27 1.47 10.55 -9.88
N ALA A 28 2.29 11.23 -10.67
CA ALA A 28 2.77 10.71 -11.96
C ALA A 28 3.53 9.38 -11.79
N LEU A 29 4.39 9.28 -10.76
CA LEU A 29 5.09 8.04 -10.43
C LEU A 29 4.11 6.92 -10.04
N ALA A 30 3.07 7.21 -9.27
CA ALA A 30 2.05 6.22 -8.92
C ALA A 30 1.34 5.67 -10.16
N VAL A 31 0.94 6.55 -11.09
CA VAL A 31 0.34 6.13 -12.38
C VAL A 31 1.32 5.31 -13.21
N PHE A 32 2.58 5.73 -13.28
CA PHE A 32 3.64 4.99 -13.97
C PHE A 32 3.81 3.58 -13.39
N PHE A 33 3.91 3.43 -12.07
CA PHE A 33 4.05 2.13 -11.41
C PHE A 33 2.83 1.24 -11.61
N LEU A 34 1.62 1.83 -11.57
CA LEU A 34 0.38 1.09 -11.79
C LEU A 34 0.31 0.50 -13.21
N LEU A 35 0.74 1.26 -14.22
CA LEU A 35 0.77 0.78 -15.61
C LEU A 35 1.87 -0.26 -15.87
N HIS A 36 3.07 -0.09 -15.29
CA HIS A 36 4.21 -0.98 -15.58
C HIS A 36 4.25 -2.25 -14.73
N ARG A 37 3.82 -2.17 -13.46
CA ARG A 37 3.86 -3.30 -12.51
C ARG A 37 2.53 -4.06 -12.47
N GLY A 38 1.47 -3.47 -13.00
CA GLY A 38 0.11 -4.00 -12.91
C GLY A 38 -0.46 -3.91 -11.50
N LEU A 39 -1.76 -4.18 -11.38
CA LEU A 39 -2.41 -4.34 -10.08
C LEU A 39 -2.20 -5.77 -9.59
N HIS A 40 -1.87 -5.94 -8.31
CA HIS A 40 -1.98 -7.23 -7.64
C HIS A 40 -3.46 -7.56 -7.47
N LEU A 41 -4.08 -8.05 -8.54
CA LEU A 41 -5.47 -8.45 -8.56
C LEU A 41 -5.66 -9.59 -7.55
N SER A 42 -6.48 -9.34 -6.53
CA SER A 42 -6.89 -10.36 -5.58
C SER A 42 -7.57 -11.52 -6.31
N VAL A 43 -7.63 -12.69 -5.64
CA VAL A 43 -8.30 -13.89 -6.16
C VAL A 43 -9.76 -13.63 -6.57
N GLU A 44 -10.40 -12.61 -5.96
CA GLU A 44 -11.72 -12.09 -6.34
C GLU A 44 -11.83 -11.68 -7.82
N PHE A 45 -10.73 -11.23 -8.43
CA PHE A 45 -10.69 -10.73 -9.81
C PHE A 45 -9.99 -11.69 -10.78
N THR A 46 -9.01 -12.48 -10.32
CA THR A 46 -8.28 -13.42 -11.18
C THR A 46 -8.91 -14.80 -11.23
N GLY A 47 -9.80 -15.13 -10.30
CA GLY A 47 -10.20 -16.51 -10.02
C GLY A 47 -9.06 -17.29 -9.35
N GLY A 48 -9.41 -18.25 -8.50
CA GLY A 48 -8.45 -19.06 -7.77
C GLY A 48 -8.99 -19.50 -6.42
N THR A 49 -8.12 -20.09 -5.60
CA THR A 49 -8.48 -20.61 -4.28
C THR A 49 -7.66 -19.89 -3.21
N VAL A 50 -8.33 -19.28 -2.25
CA VAL A 50 -7.70 -18.72 -1.04
C VAL A 50 -7.85 -19.73 0.09
N MET A 51 -6.74 -20.07 0.75
CA MET A 51 -6.74 -20.91 1.94
C MET A 51 -6.11 -20.14 3.10
N GLU A 52 -6.92 -19.82 4.10
CA GLU A 52 -6.46 -19.15 5.32
C GLU A 52 -6.09 -20.20 6.37
N VAL A 53 -4.85 -20.16 6.86
CA VAL A 53 -4.33 -21.10 7.86
C VAL A 53 -3.80 -20.32 9.07
N GLY A 54 -4.43 -20.55 10.22
CA GLY A 54 -4.02 -19.96 11.49
C GLY A 54 -2.99 -20.85 12.20
N TYR A 55 -1.79 -20.31 12.45
CA TYR A 55 -0.77 -21.00 13.25
C TYR A 55 -0.63 -20.33 14.61
N GLN A 56 -0.55 -21.15 15.66
CA GLN A 56 -0.33 -20.68 17.03
C GLN A 56 1.11 -20.17 17.26
N GLN A 57 2.04 -20.56 16.40
CA GLN A 57 3.46 -20.21 16.48
C GLN A 57 3.97 -19.73 15.11
N ALA A 58 5.10 -19.02 15.09
CA ALA A 58 5.68 -18.45 13.86
C ALA A 58 5.78 -19.52 12.76
N ALA A 59 5.00 -19.33 11.70
CA ALA A 59 4.89 -20.27 10.60
C ALA A 59 6.15 -20.21 9.72
N ASP A 60 6.79 -21.36 9.51
CA ASP A 60 7.91 -21.49 8.57
C ASP A 60 7.36 -21.49 7.13
N THR A 61 7.43 -20.33 6.49
CA THR A 61 6.90 -20.14 5.13
C THR A 61 7.64 -20.97 4.08
N GLY A 62 8.88 -21.39 4.33
CA GLY A 62 9.66 -22.24 3.44
C GLY A 62 9.08 -23.64 3.36
N LYS A 63 8.83 -24.27 4.51
CA LYS A 63 8.22 -25.61 4.59
C LYS A 63 6.80 -25.64 4.05
N ILE A 64 6.03 -24.58 4.31
CA ILE A 64 4.65 -24.46 3.81
C ILE A 64 4.63 -24.43 2.27
N ARG A 65 5.52 -23.65 1.65
CA ARG A 65 5.65 -23.61 0.18
C ARG A 65 6.06 -24.96 -0.41
N GLU A 66 6.98 -25.67 0.23
CA GLU A 66 7.40 -27.00 -0.25
C GLU A 66 6.26 -28.02 -0.17
N ALA A 67 5.47 -28.01 0.91
CA ALA A 67 4.32 -28.88 1.07
C ALA A 67 3.22 -28.58 0.03
N ILE A 68 2.91 -27.30 -0.20
CA ILE A 68 1.92 -26.87 -1.20
C ILE A 68 2.39 -27.20 -2.63
N GLY A 69 3.67 -27.01 -2.93
CA GLY A 69 4.24 -27.36 -4.24
C GLY A 69 4.16 -28.86 -4.55
N LYS A 70 4.31 -29.73 -3.54
CA LYS A 70 4.12 -31.19 -3.68
C LYS A 70 2.66 -31.58 -3.98
N LEU A 71 1.69 -30.76 -3.57
CA LEU A 71 0.26 -30.97 -3.82
C LEU A 71 -0.17 -30.51 -5.23
N GLY A 72 0.74 -29.93 -6.03
CA GLY A 72 0.47 -29.54 -7.42
C GLY A 72 -0.20 -28.18 -7.59
N TYR A 73 -0.31 -27.39 -6.53
CA TYR A 73 -0.69 -25.98 -6.62
C TYR A 73 0.58 -25.16 -6.93
N ALA A 74 0.89 -25.00 -8.21
CA ALA A 74 1.99 -24.17 -8.73
C ALA A 74 1.44 -22.96 -9.48
#